data_AF-A0A7Y2UMT8-F1
#
_entry.id   AF-A0A7Y2UMT8-F1
#
_cell.length_a   1.000
_cell.length_b   1.000
_cell.length_c   1.000
_cell.angle_alpha   90.00
_cell.angle_beta   90.00
_cell.angle_gamma   90.00
#
_symmetry.space_group_name_H-M   'P 1'
#
loop_
_entity.id
_entity.type
_entity.pdbx_description
1 polymer ?
#
loop_
_entity_poly.entity_id
_entity_poly.type
_entity_poly.pdbx_seq_one_letter_code
_entity_poly.pdbx_strand_id
1 'polypeptide(L)'
;MNAHWLYRDQSEKLILFCNGWGMDHHPLTLLESGGHDVLVLSDYSTFELPVDIGALEAHYHEINLICWSFGVWAGSRLFAGRKGLFTRRIGVNGTLR
;
A
#
# COMPACT_ATOMS: atom_id res chain seq x y z
N MET A 1 3.55 8.52 -9.83
CA MET A 1 3.14 7.47 -8.88
C MET A 1 2.90 6.19 -9.63
N ASN A 2 3.49 5.12 -9.11
CA ASN A 2 3.43 3.79 -9.69
C ASN A 2 2.72 2.84 -8.72
N ALA A 3 1.93 1.92 -9.27
CA ALA A 3 1.38 0.80 -8.56
C ALA A 3 1.89 -0.50 -9.19
N HIS A 4 2.41 -1.39 -8.36
CA HIS A 4 2.99 -2.66 -8.79
C HIS A 4 2.45 -3.80 -7.95
N TRP A 5 1.88 -4.82 -8.60
CA TRP A 5 1.47 -6.05 -7.94
C TRP A 5 2.69 -6.93 -7.69
N LEU A 6 3.10 -7.04 -6.43
CA LEU A 6 4.16 -7.95 -6.02
C LEU A 6 3.64 -9.38 -5.88
N TYR A 7 2.41 -9.53 -5.36
CA TYR A 7 1.66 -10.79 -5.28
C TYR A 7 0.22 -10.53 -5.69
N ARG A 8 -0.37 -11.42 -6.50
CA ARG A 8 -1.77 -11.29 -6.96
C ARG A 8 -2.37 -12.66 -7.25
N ASP A 9 -2.61 -13.41 -6.19
CA ASP A 9 -3.02 -14.81 -6.23
C ASP A 9 -4.52 -14.99 -5.96
N GLN A 10 -5.32 -13.96 -6.25
CA GLN A 10 -6.78 -13.93 -6.01
C GLN A 10 -7.14 -14.13 -4.53
N SER A 11 -6.31 -13.60 -3.63
CA SER A 11 -6.62 -13.61 -2.20
C SER A 11 -7.80 -12.69 -1.88
N GLU A 12 -8.53 -13.00 -0.82
CA GLU A 12 -9.54 -12.10 -0.25
C GLU A 12 -8.92 -10.99 0.63
N LYS A 13 -7.59 -11.02 0.82
CA LYS A 13 -6.84 -10.10 1.67
C LYS A 13 -5.80 -9.34 0.87
N LEU A 14 -5.72 -8.02 1.09
CA LEU A 14 -4.80 -7.12 0.43
C LEU A 14 -3.85 -6.46 1.43
N ILE A 15 -2.57 -6.41 1.09
CA ILE A 15 -1.62 -5.45 1.64
C ILE A 15 -1.43 -4.33 0.62
N LEU A 16 -1.84 -3.12 0.97
CA LEU A 16 -1.44 -1.90 0.30
C LEU A 16 -0.14 -1.40 0.93
N PHE A 17 0.96 -1.48 0.21
CA PHE A 17 2.28 -1.12 0.70
C PHE A 17 2.74 0.23 0.14
N CYS A 18 2.80 1.27 0.99
CA CYS A 18 3.42 2.55 0.63
C CYS A 18 4.93 2.48 0.91
N ASN A 19 5.71 2.38 -0.16
CA ASN A 19 7.16 2.26 -0.11
C ASN A 19 7.92 3.54 0.29
N GLY A 20 9.23 3.43 0.53
CA GLY A 20 10.10 4.56 0.79
C GLY A 20 10.35 5.44 -0.45
N TRP A 21 10.78 6.69 -0.23
CA TRP A 21 11.18 7.58 -1.33
C TRP A 21 12.40 7.02 -2.09
N GLY A 22 12.37 7.14 -3.41
CA GLY A 22 13.44 6.66 -4.29
C GLY A 22 13.51 5.13 -4.43
N MET A 23 12.59 4.39 -3.80
CA MET A 23 12.55 2.92 -3.82
C MET A 23 11.50 2.39 -4.80
N ASP A 24 11.75 1.19 -5.32
CA ASP A 24 10.79 0.38 -6.09
C ASP A 24 10.42 -0.91 -5.32
N HIS A 25 9.72 -1.84 -5.97
CA HIS A 25 9.23 -3.05 -5.33
C HIS A 25 10.33 -4.09 -5.00
N HIS A 26 11.54 -3.98 -5.56
CA HIS A 26 12.57 -5.03 -5.46
C HIS A 26 12.95 -5.39 -4.01
N PRO A 27 13.11 -4.45 -3.05
CA PRO A 27 13.44 -4.79 -1.66
C PRO A 27 12.39 -5.68 -0.97
N LEU A 28 11.15 -5.68 -1.47
CA LEU A 28 10.04 -6.44 -0.90
C LEU A 28 9.95 -7.87 -1.46
N THR A 29 10.65 -8.17 -2.56
CA THR A 29 10.61 -9.50 -3.22
C THR A 29 11.15 -10.64 -2.36
N LEU A 30 11.89 -10.32 -1.30
CA LEU A 30 12.41 -11.27 -0.33
C LEU A 30 11.40 -11.62 0.77
N LEU A 31 10.27 -10.92 0.83
CA LEU A 31 9.25 -11.09 1.87
C LEU A 31 8.13 -12.01 1.38
N GLU A 32 7.70 -12.93 2.23
CA GLU A 32 6.52 -13.75 1.95
C GLU A 32 5.22 -12.94 2.14
N SER A 33 4.24 -13.16 1.27
CA SER A 33 2.95 -12.45 1.33
C SER A 33 2.04 -12.89 2.47
N GLY A 34 2.31 -14.07 3.07
CA GLY A 34 1.47 -14.65 4.11
C GLY A 34 0.02 -14.88 3.66
N GLY A 35 -0.20 -15.16 2.36
CA GLY A 35 -1.52 -15.37 1.78
C GLY A 35 -2.29 -14.09 1.44
N HIS A 36 -1.61 -12.96 1.33
CA HIS A 36 -2.20 -11.69 0.86
C HIS A 36 -1.83 -11.43 -0.60
N ASP A 37 -2.73 -10.79 -1.33
CA ASP A 37 -2.31 -10.00 -2.48
C ASP A 37 -1.53 -8.79 -1.96
N VAL A 38 -0.51 -8.33 -2.70
CA VAL A 38 0.34 -7.21 -2.30
C VAL A 38 0.47 -6.22 -3.44
N LEU A 39 -0.04 -5.01 -3.21
CA LEU A 39 0.04 -3.89 -4.12
C LEU A 39 0.96 -2.82 -3.55
N VAL A 40 2.09 -2.60 -4.23
CA VAL A 40 3.12 -1.64 -3.84
C VAL A 40 2.88 -0.31 -4.54
N LEU A 41 2.78 0.77 -3.77
CA LEU A 41 2.72 2.15 -4.23
C LEU A 41 4.08 2.82 -4.01
N SER A 42 4.65 3.38 -5.08
CA SER A 42 5.94 4.09 -5.06
C SER A 42 5.92 5.29 -6.01
N ASP A 43 7.06 6.00 -6.11
CA ASP A 43 7.20 7.20 -6.97
C ASP A 43 6.12 8.28 -6.67
N TYR A 44 6.12 8.84 -5.46
CA TYR A 44 5.16 9.86 -5.03
C TYR A 44 5.33 11.24 -5.70
N SER A 45 5.80 11.29 -6.94
CA SER A 45 5.88 12.49 -7.78
C SER A 45 4.51 13.11 -8.07
N THR A 46 3.44 12.31 -7.95
CA THR A 46 2.03 12.74 -7.99
C THR A 46 1.24 12.05 -6.88
N PHE A 47 0.08 12.61 -6.50
CA PHE A 47 -0.82 12.06 -5.47
C PHE A 47 -2.13 11.52 -6.04
N GLU A 48 -2.14 11.22 -7.34
CA GLU A 48 -3.26 10.58 -8.03
C GLU A 48 -3.08 9.07 -7.97
N LEU A 49 -4.02 8.36 -7.32
CA LEU A 49 -3.98 6.91 -7.21
C LEU A 49 -4.16 6.26 -8.58
N PRO A 50 -3.19 5.47 -9.09
CA PRO A 50 -3.30 4.78 -10.38
C PRO A 50 -4.15 3.50 -10.28
N VAL A 51 -4.98 3.38 -9.23
CA VAL A 51 -5.82 2.22 -8.94
C VAL A 51 -7.20 2.67 -8.49
N ASP A 52 -8.21 1.91 -8.88
CA ASP A 52 -9.59 2.15 -8.45
C ASP A 52 -9.80 1.62 -7.03
N ILE A 53 -9.84 2.52 -6.06
CA ILE A 53 -10.07 2.19 -4.65
C ILE A 53 -11.43 1.55 -4.42
N GLY A 54 -12.47 1.96 -5.16
CA GLY A 54 -13.81 1.38 -5.00
C GLY A 54 -13.83 -0.08 -5.44
N ALA A 55 -13.10 -0.41 -6.51
CA ALA A 55 -12.93 -1.79 -6.94
C ALA A 55 -12.15 -2.64 -5.91
N LEU A 56 -11.12 -2.07 -5.28
CA LEU A 56 -10.39 -2.77 -4.21
C LEU A 56 -11.28 -3.02 -2.99
N GLU A 57 -12.02 -2.01 -2.55
CA GLU A 57 -12.94 -2.10 -1.41
C GLU A 57 -14.07 -3.11 -1.64
N ALA A 58 -14.57 -3.22 -2.87
CA ALA A 58 -15.60 -4.21 -3.22
C ALA A 58 -15.06 -5.65 -3.31
N HIS A 59 -13.78 -5.83 -3.64
CA HIS A 59 -13.20 -7.16 -3.87
C HIS A 59 -12.58 -7.77 -2.61
N TYR A 60 -11.85 -6.98 -1.83
CA TYR A 60 -11.09 -7.48 -0.69
C TYR A 60 -11.86 -7.33 0.62
N HIS A 61 -11.99 -8.44 1.35
CA HIS A 61 -12.63 -8.44 2.67
C HIS A 61 -11.71 -7.85 3.76
N GLU A 62 -10.39 -7.95 3.57
CA GLU A 62 -9.40 -7.36 4.47
C GLU A 62 -8.39 -6.53 3.69
N ILE A 63 -8.22 -5.25 4.07
CA ILE A 63 -7.21 -4.38 3.46
C ILE A 63 -6.30 -3.84 4.57
N ASN A 64 -5.03 -4.23 4.55
CA ASN A 64 -4.01 -3.77 5.47
C ASN A 64 -3.12 -2.72 4.79
N LEU A 65 -2.97 -1.55 5.40
CA LEU A 65 -2.01 -0.54 4.98
C LEU A 65 -0.68 -0.73 5.72
N ILE A 66 0.40 -0.89 4.98
CA ILE A 66 1.76 -0.86 5.52
C ILE A 66 2.51 0.27 4.83
N CYS A 67 3.14 1.13 5.62
CA CYS A 67 3.88 2.28 5.13
C CYS A 67 5.29 2.27 5.69
N TRP A 68 6.31 2.44 4.84
CA TRP A 68 7.72 2.47 5.27
C TRP A 68 8.38 3.81 4.96
N SER A 69 9.16 4.34 5.91
CA SER A 69 9.93 5.57 5.75
C SER A 69 9.04 6.74 5.27
N PHE A 70 9.41 7.43 4.20
CA PHE A 70 8.59 8.49 3.59
C PHE A 70 7.19 8.03 3.16
N GLY A 71 7.01 6.73 2.90
CA GLY A 71 5.72 6.12 2.62
C GLY A 71 4.71 6.30 3.75
N VAL A 72 5.14 6.54 5.01
CA VAL A 72 4.25 6.85 6.14
C VAL A 72 3.54 8.17 5.93
N TRP A 73 4.30 9.22 5.61
CA TRP A 73 3.72 10.52 5.29
C TRP A 73 2.90 10.46 3.99
N ALA A 74 3.45 9.85 2.93
CA ALA A 74 2.78 9.77 1.63
C ALA A 74 1.45 9.00 1.72
N GLY A 75 1.43 7.84 2.38
CA GLY A 75 0.22 7.05 2.62
C GLY A 75 -0.81 7.82 3.43
N SER A 76 -0.39 8.56 4.46
CA SER A 76 -1.30 9.40 5.24
C SER A 76 -1.99 10.48 4.40
N ARG A 77 -1.29 11.01 3.38
CA ARG A 77 -1.82 12.02 2.46
C ARG A 77 -2.74 11.40 1.42
N LEU A 78 -2.32 10.30 0.80
CA LEU A 78 -3.10 9.58 -0.23
C LEU A 78 -4.45 9.09 0.28
N PHE A 79 -4.49 8.62 1.53
CA PHE A 79 -5.68 8.04 2.13
C PHE A 79 -6.32 8.96 3.19
N ALA A 80 -6.03 10.27 3.13
CA ALA A 80 -6.70 11.25 3.96
C ALA A 80 -8.22 11.21 3.69
N GLY A 81 -9.00 10.81 4.68
CA GLY A 81 -10.46 10.63 4.55
C GLY A 81 -10.93 9.21 4.24
N ARG A 82 -10.02 8.27 3.95
CA ARG A 82 -10.34 6.86 3.67
C ARG A 82 -9.93 5.93 4.81
N LYS A 83 -10.02 6.40 6.05
CA LYS A 83 -9.60 5.61 7.24
C LYS A 83 -10.39 4.31 7.39
N GLY A 84 -11.65 4.29 6.96
CA GLY A 84 -12.54 3.12 7.03
C GLY A 84 -12.18 2.01 6.03
N LEU A 85 -11.34 2.30 5.03
CA LEU A 85 -10.89 1.31 4.04
C LEU A 85 -10.02 0.21 4.67
N PHE A 86 -9.32 0.53 5.76
CA PHE A 86 -8.23 -0.33 6.25
C PHE A 86 -8.57 -1.04 7.55
N THR A 87 -8.40 -2.36 7.56
CA THR A 87 -8.46 -3.22 8.74
C THR A 87 -7.32 -2.90 9.71
N ARG A 88 -6.10 -2.77 9.18
CA ARG A 88 -4.91 -2.36 9.95
C ARG A 88 -4.11 -1.31 9.20
N ARG A 89 -3.40 -0.48 9.97
CA ARG A 89 -2.49 0.56 9.47
C ARG A 89 -1.19 0.49 10.26
N ILE A 90 -0.09 0.20 9.60
CA ILE A 90 1.23 -0.04 10.21
C ILE A 90 2.23 0.94 9.59
N GLY A 91 2.90 1.72 10.43
CA GLY A 91 4.03 2.55 10.04
C GLY A 91 5.35 1.91 10.46
N VAL A 92 6.32 1.84 9.56
CA VAL A 92 7.65 1.26 9.81
C VAL A 92 8.71 2.33 9.57
N ASN A 93 9.50 2.66 10.59
CA ASN A 93 10.64 3.59 10.50
C ASN A 93 10.33 4.90 9.73
N GLY A 94 9.13 5.45 9.91
CA GLY A 94 8.68 6.68 9.27
C GLY A 94 7.64 7.37 10.15
N THR A 95 7.43 8.67 9.94
CA THR A 95 6.49 9.45 10.73
C THR A 95 5.57 10.29 9.85
N LEU A 96 4.59 10.95 10.46
CA LEU A 96 3.65 11.85 9.77
C LEU A 96 4.21 13.28 9.58
N ARG A 97 5.40 13.56 10.10
CA ARG A 97 6.03 14.88 10.12
C ARG A 97 7.53 14.79 9.84
#